data_AF-A0A366D741-F1
#
_entry.id   AF-A0A366D741-F1
#
_cell.length_a   1.000
_cell.length_b   1.000
_cell.length_c   1.000
_cell.angle_alpha   90.00
_cell.angle_beta   90.00
_cell.angle_gamma   90.00
#
_symmetry.space_group_name_H-M   'P 1'
#
loop_
_entity.id
_entity.type
_entity.pdbx_description
1 polymer ?
#
loop_
_entity_poly.entity_id
_entity_poly.type
_entity_poly.pdbx_seq_one_letter_code
_entity_poly.pdbx_strand_id
1 'polypeptide(L)'
;MAKPTPLQTKVLRTLGEWHSLARELAEPASRSGRRGGRDRSVETTEDIDTLVSTLEALERLASAAGVPEAWVREVADSARAGLIWHPGVALPKPAVRADRATVLAGLRDDWSKLRWYTGVDAAAHRLGLHAEDPTTAESVEFVMAAMWRRSVAAARLAGVSGAEPKTLWGDTGAWVRAAAADSARLDPARISAEWRSAARSPYGWDYGWEAIAADEAGIRLTRTRAFTPPTRPRELVALITTELDTAEPGAGTAIDAADLGGAARDLPGNDPTSQATFSHASAPHAPITVENLENDTGTTEFIQPDDGYWL
;
A
#
# COMPACT_ATOMS: atom_id res chain seq x y z
N MET A 1 24.07 3.03 -20.22
CA MET A 1 22.62 3.15 -19.93
C MET A 1 22.32 2.37 -18.65
N ALA A 2 21.43 2.83 -17.76
CA ALA A 2 21.01 2.01 -16.62
C ALA A 2 20.10 0.89 -17.16
N LYS A 3 20.34 -0.33 -16.70
CA LYS A 3 19.54 -1.49 -17.05
C LYS A 3 18.57 -1.77 -15.90
N PRO A 4 17.28 -2.06 -16.17
CA PRO A 4 16.36 -2.48 -15.12
C PRO A 4 16.87 -3.76 -14.46
N THR A 5 16.63 -3.90 -13.16
CA THR A 5 16.88 -5.16 -12.45
C THR A 5 15.96 -6.26 -13.01
N PRO A 6 16.22 -7.56 -12.72
CA PRO A 6 15.32 -8.63 -13.16
C PRO A 6 13.87 -8.46 -12.67
N LEU A 7 13.66 -7.98 -11.44
CA LEU A 7 12.32 -7.72 -10.91
C LEU A 7 11.67 -6.52 -11.60
N GLN A 8 12.41 -5.43 -11.80
CA GLN A 8 11.91 -4.27 -12.55
C GLN A 8 11.56 -4.64 -14.00
N THR A 9 12.36 -5.48 -14.63
CA THR A 9 12.09 -6.01 -15.97
C THR A 9 10.79 -6.80 -16.02
N LYS A 10 10.51 -7.59 -14.97
CA LYS A 10 9.27 -8.35 -14.84
C LYS A 10 8.06 -7.42 -14.72
N VAL A 11 8.13 -6.43 -13.83
CA VAL A 11 7.08 -5.41 -13.65
C VAL A 11 6.80 -4.64 -14.94
N LEU A 12 7.85 -4.18 -15.62
CA LEU A 12 7.72 -3.47 -16.91
C LEU A 12 7.10 -4.37 -17.98
N ARG A 13 7.39 -5.68 -17.99
CA ARG A 13 6.74 -6.61 -18.92
C ARG A 13 5.26 -6.74 -18.62
N THR A 14 4.90 -7.00 -17.36
CA THR A 14 3.51 -7.13 -16.93
C THR A 14 2.71 -5.87 -17.23
N LEU A 15 3.26 -4.69 -16.98
CA LEU A 15 2.64 -3.42 -17.38
C LEU A 15 2.36 -3.36 -18.89
N GLY A 16 3.32 -3.75 -19.73
CA GLY A 16 3.14 -3.75 -21.18
C GLY A 16 2.06 -4.74 -21.64
N GLU A 17 2.02 -5.93 -21.03
CA GLU A 17 0.99 -6.96 -21.28
C GLU A 17 -0.41 -6.45 -20.89
N TRP A 18 -0.56 -5.85 -19.71
CA TRP A 18 -1.84 -5.33 -19.24
C TRP A 18 -2.31 -4.09 -19.98
N HIS A 19 -1.43 -3.15 -20.33
CA HIS A 19 -1.78 -2.02 -21.21
C HIS A 19 -2.26 -2.52 -22.58
N SER A 20 -1.64 -3.58 -23.11
CA SER A 20 -2.05 -4.18 -24.39
C SER A 20 -3.44 -4.82 -24.29
N LEU A 21 -3.69 -5.56 -23.20
CA LEU A 21 -5.00 -6.16 -22.91
C LEU A 21 -6.09 -5.08 -22.75
N ALA A 22 -5.82 -4.03 -21.99
CA ALA A 22 -6.76 -2.93 -21.77
C ALA A 22 -7.13 -2.24 -23.10
N ARG A 23 -6.16 -2.03 -23.99
CA ARG A 23 -6.40 -1.51 -25.34
C ARG A 23 -7.28 -2.46 -26.16
N GLU A 24 -6.99 -3.76 -26.13
CA GLU A 24 -7.75 -4.77 -26.85
C GLU A 24 -9.20 -4.89 -26.37
N LEU A 25 -9.46 -4.71 -25.08
CA LEU A 25 -10.81 -4.68 -24.52
C LEU A 25 -11.57 -3.39 -24.86
N ALA A 26 -10.88 -2.25 -24.97
CA ALA A 26 -11.50 -0.96 -25.32
C ALA A 26 -11.90 -0.84 -26.81
N GLU A 27 -11.22 -1.55 -27.72
CA GLU A 27 -11.48 -1.49 -29.17
C GLU A 27 -12.85 -2.05 -29.61
N PRO A 28 -13.31 -3.22 -29.12
CA PRO A 28 -14.64 -3.75 -29.40
C PRO A 28 -15.77 -2.94 -28.77
N ALA A 29 -15.55 -2.35 -27.59
CA ALA A 29 -16.53 -1.47 -26.93
C ALA A 29 -16.86 -0.25 -27.81
N SER A 30 -15.83 0.31 -28.46
CA SER A 30 -15.96 1.43 -29.41
C SER A 30 -16.73 1.08 -30.69
N ARG A 31 -16.73 -0.20 -31.10
CA ARG A 31 -17.42 -0.69 -32.31
C ARG A 31 -18.84 -1.19 -32.03
N SER A 32 -19.10 -1.72 -30.84
CA SER A 32 -20.38 -2.32 -30.44
C SER A 32 -21.41 -1.29 -29.94
N GLY A 33 -20.97 -0.11 -29.48
CA GLY A 33 -21.86 1.02 -29.16
C GLY A 33 -22.71 1.52 -30.35
N ARG A 34 -22.46 1.02 -31.57
CA ARG A 34 -23.25 1.31 -32.78
C ARG A 34 -24.30 0.26 -33.15
N ARG A 35 -24.36 -0.89 -32.48
CA ARG A 35 -25.33 -1.95 -32.78
C ARG A 35 -25.85 -2.56 -31.47
N GLY A 36 -27.06 -2.14 -31.09
CA GLY A 36 -27.69 -2.48 -29.81
C GLY A 36 -27.71 -3.97 -29.48
N GLY A 37 -27.43 -4.28 -28.21
CA GLY A 37 -27.53 -5.60 -27.61
C GLY A 37 -27.03 -5.56 -26.17
N ARG A 38 -27.96 -5.56 -25.21
CA ARG A 38 -27.82 -5.04 -23.84
C ARG A 38 -27.34 -6.05 -22.78
N ASP A 39 -26.73 -7.17 -23.18
CA ASP A 39 -26.47 -8.29 -22.24
C ASP A 39 -25.01 -8.75 -22.16
N ARG A 40 -24.10 -8.13 -22.93
CA ARG A 40 -22.65 -8.45 -22.87
C ARG A 40 -21.82 -7.34 -22.21
N SER A 41 -22.47 -6.28 -21.70
CA SER A 41 -21.80 -5.02 -21.34
C SER A 41 -21.37 -4.88 -19.89
N VAL A 42 -22.04 -5.52 -18.92
CA VAL A 42 -21.75 -5.29 -17.49
C VAL A 42 -20.50 -6.03 -17.05
N GLU A 43 -20.42 -7.35 -17.28
CA GLU A 43 -19.25 -8.19 -16.95
C GLU A 43 -17.97 -7.69 -17.65
N THR A 44 -18.08 -7.25 -18.91
CA THR A 44 -16.94 -6.65 -19.64
C THR A 44 -16.51 -5.31 -19.03
N THR A 45 -17.42 -4.53 -18.43
CA THR A 45 -17.08 -3.24 -17.81
C THR A 45 -16.38 -3.46 -16.47
N GLU A 46 -16.87 -4.38 -15.64
CA GLU A 46 -16.25 -4.73 -14.35
C GLU A 46 -14.85 -5.32 -14.54
N ASP A 47 -14.65 -6.15 -15.56
CA ASP A 47 -13.33 -6.69 -15.92
C ASP A 47 -12.37 -5.59 -16.37
N ILE A 48 -12.84 -4.63 -17.15
CA ILE A 48 -12.05 -3.47 -17.59
C ILE A 48 -11.68 -2.59 -16.40
N ASP A 49 -12.64 -2.27 -15.52
CA ASP A 49 -12.41 -1.43 -14.35
C ASP A 49 -11.43 -2.08 -13.37
N THR A 50 -11.54 -3.41 -13.19
CA THR A 50 -10.59 -4.21 -12.41
C THR A 50 -9.19 -4.15 -13.03
N LEU A 51 -9.08 -4.40 -14.34
CA LEU A 51 -7.79 -4.36 -15.04
C LEU A 51 -7.14 -2.97 -14.95
N VAL A 52 -7.90 -1.90 -15.14
CA VAL A 52 -7.41 -0.52 -15.02
C VAL A 52 -6.95 -0.25 -13.59
N SER A 53 -7.72 -0.65 -12.58
CA SER A 53 -7.36 -0.49 -11.17
C SER A 53 -6.06 -1.22 -10.81
N THR A 54 -5.91 -2.46 -11.25
CA THR A 54 -4.69 -3.26 -11.02
C THR A 54 -3.49 -2.66 -11.76
N LEU A 55 -3.70 -2.15 -12.97
CA LEU A 55 -2.66 -1.48 -13.76
C LEU A 55 -2.14 -0.23 -13.06
N GLU A 56 -3.03 0.67 -12.66
CA GLU A 56 -2.65 1.89 -11.94
C GLU A 56 -1.94 1.57 -10.63
N ALA A 57 -2.41 0.53 -9.92
CA ALA A 57 -1.76 0.06 -8.72
C ALA A 57 -0.34 -0.48 -8.98
N LEU A 58 -0.12 -1.21 -10.08
CA LEU A 58 1.22 -1.66 -10.45
C LEU A 58 2.16 -0.48 -10.79
N GLU A 59 1.64 0.57 -11.44
CA GLU A 59 2.39 1.80 -11.72
C GLU A 59 2.76 2.54 -10.44
N ARG A 60 1.82 2.68 -9.48
CA ARG A 60 2.10 3.27 -8.16
C ARG A 60 3.12 2.47 -7.37
N LEU A 61 3.01 1.14 -7.36
CA LEU A 61 4.01 0.25 -6.74
C LEU A 61 5.39 0.40 -7.38
N ALA A 62 5.45 0.46 -8.71
CA ALA A 62 6.70 0.65 -9.44
C ALA A 62 7.35 1.99 -9.06
N SER A 63 6.56 3.07 -9.01
CA SER A 63 7.02 4.39 -8.58
C SER A 63 7.55 4.36 -7.13
N ALA A 64 6.80 3.77 -6.20
CA ALA A 64 7.20 3.62 -4.80
C ALA A 64 8.51 2.83 -4.62
N ALA A 65 8.79 1.89 -5.52
CA ALA A 65 10.03 1.11 -5.55
C ALA A 65 11.18 1.80 -6.30
N GLY A 66 10.98 3.03 -6.80
CA GLY A 66 11.98 3.79 -7.54
C GLY A 66 12.21 3.33 -8.97
N VAL A 67 11.24 2.63 -9.58
CA VAL A 67 11.26 2.40 -11.04
C VAL A 67 11.11 3.76 -11.72
N PRO A 68 12.03 4.15 -12.63
CA PRO A 68 11.91 5.42 -13.33
C PRO A 68 10.59 5.55 -14.09
N GLU A 69 9.87 6.66 -13.86
CA GLU A 69 8.60 6.95 -14.52
C GLU A 69 8.73 6.94 -16.06
N ALA A 70 9.86 7.43 -16.58
CA ALA A 70 10.15 7.39 -18.01
C ALA A 70 10.16 5.96 -18.60
N TRP A 71 10.52 4.94 -17.80
CA TRP A 71 10.47 3.55 -18.25
C TRP A 71 9.05 3.00 -18.24
N VAL A 72 8.28 3.29 -17.18
CA VAL A 72 6.87 2.91 -17.08
C VAL A 72 6.08 3.52 -18.24
N ARG A 73 6.29 4.83 -18.50
CA ARG A 73 5.65 5.56 -19.60
C ARG A 73 5.99 5.00 -20.97
N GLU A 74 7.27 4.72 -21.25
CA GLU A 74 7.70 4.13 -22.52
C GLU A 74 7.00 2.78 -22.81
N VAL A 75 6.88 1.93 -21.78
CA VAL A 75 6.18 0.65 -21.89
C VAL A 75 4.69 0.86 -22.17
N ALA A 76 4.05 1.77 -21.42
CA ALA A 76 2.65 2.09 -21.61
C ALA A 76 2.38 2.65 -23.01
N ASP A 77 3.21 3.59 -23.49
CA ASP A 77 3.08 4.21 -24.80
C ASP A 77 3.33 3.19 -25.92
N SER A 78 4.31 2.31 -25.76
CA SER A 78 4.54 1.18 -26.69
C SER A 78 3.30 0.29 -26.80
N ALA A 79 2.74 -0.14 -25.66
CA ALA A 79 1.56 -0.99 -25.62
C ALA A 79 0.32 -0.31 -26.23
N ARG A 80 0.12 0.99 -25.98
CA ARG A 80 -0.93 1.80 -26.61
C ARG A 80 -0.77 1.92 -28.12
N ALA A 81 0.48 1.95 -28.61
CA ALA A 81 0.79 1.91 -30.03
C ALA A 81 0.66 0.51 -30.66
N GLY A 82 0.27 -0.51 -29.89
CA GLY A 82 0.16 -1.89 -30.35
C GLY A 82 1.52 -2.60 -30.47
N LEU A 83 2.56 -2.06 -29.84
CA LEU A 83 3.90 -2.65 -29.82
C LEU A 83 4.13 -3.40 -28.51
N ILE A 84 4.62 -4.63 -28.62
CA ILE A 84 4.99 -5.43 -27.45
C ILE A 84 6.38 -5.00 -26.98
N TRP A 85 6.47 -4.47 -25.77
CA TRP A 85 7.75 -4.22 -25.13
C TRP A 85 8.42 -5.54 -24.72
N HIS A 86 9.72 -5.66 -24.97
CA HIS A 86 10.54 -6.75 -24.45
C HIS A 86 11.86 -6.21 -23.89
N PRO A 87 12.58 -6.96 -23.01
CA PRO A 87 13.78 -6.45 -22.33
C PRO A 87 14.98 -6.11 -23.24
N GLY A 88 14.88 -6.42 -24.54
CA GLY A 88 15.87 -6.07 -25.56
C GLY A 88 15.63 -4.69 -26.18
N VAL A 89 14.45 -4.10 -25.99
CA VAL A 89 14.14 -2.73 -26.41
C VAL A 89 14.86 -1.75 -25.48
N ALA A 90 15.56 -0.78 -26.06
CA ALA A 90 16.28 0.23 -25.29
C ALA A 90 15.27 1.14 -24.57
N LEU A 91 15.37 1.20 -23.24
CA LEU A 91 14.59 2.13 -22.45
C LEU A 91 15.23 3.53 -22.47
N PRO A 92 14.40 4.60 -22.40
CA PRO A 92 14.92 5.96 -22.36
C PRO A 92 15.85 6.15 -21.16
N LYS A 93 16.88 6.98 -21.33
CA LYS A 93 17.70 7.42 -20.20
C LYS A 93 16.82 8.30 -19.30
N PRO A 94 16.58 7.94 -18.03
CA PRO A 94 15.76 8.77 -17.15
C PRO A 94 16.39 10.15 -16.99
N ALA A 95 15.61 11.22 -17.13
CA ALA A 95 16.04 12.58 -16.84
C ALA A 95 16.37 12.74 -15.34
N VAL A 96 15.53 12.14 -14.50
CA VAL A 96 15.71 12.03 -13.05
C VAL A 96 15.64 10.55 -12.69
N ARG A 97 16.61 10.06 -11.92
CA ARG A 97 16.46 8.76 -11.24
C ARG A 97 15.88 9.03 -9.87
N ALA A 98 14.93 8.19 -9.45
CA ALA A 98 14.50 8.19 -8.06
C ALA A 98 15.75 8.05 -7.17
N ASP A 99 15.96 9.02 -6.29
CA ASP A 99 17.05 8.94 -5.32
C ASP A 99 16.76 7.75 -4.39
N ARG A 100 17.74 6.85 -4.25
CA ARG A 100 17.60 5.68 -3.38
C ARG A 100 17.31 6.11 -1.95
N ALA A 101 17.88 7.22 -1.49
CA ALA A 101 17.60 7.72 -0.15
C ALA A 101 16.12 8.10 0.01
N THR A 102 15.51 8.73 -0.99
CA THR A 102 14.07 9.03 -1.01
C THR A 102 13.22 7.76 -0.99
N VAL A 103 13.54 6.75 -1.80
CA VAL A 103 12.81 5.46 -1.82
C VAL A 103 12.88 4.78 -0.44
N LEU A 104 14.07 4.75 0.17
CA LEU A 104 14.25 4.16 1.49
C LEU A 104 13.58 4.99 2.61
N ALA A 105 13.48 6.31 2.45
CA ALA A 105 12.74 7.16 3.38
C ALA A 105 11.24 6.86 3.33
N GLY A 106 10.63 6.82 2.14
CA GLY A 106 9.21 6.48 1.98
C GLY A 106 8.88 5.09 2.54
N LEU A 107 9.72 4.08 2.26
CA LEU A 107 9.57 2.76 2.87
C LEU A 107 9.63 2.81 4.40
N ARG A 108 10.54 3.61 4.98
CA ARG A 108 10.65 3.74 6.45
C ARG A 108 9.39 4.37 7.04
N ASP A 109 8.79 5.33 6.35
CA ASP A 109 7.55 5.97 6.80
C ASP A 109 6.39 4.95 6.80
N ASP A 110 6.27 4.14 5.74
CA ASP A 110 5.27 3.06 5.68
C ASP A 110 5.45 2.03 6.81
N TRP A 111 6.70 1.62 7.10
CA TRP A 111 6.99 0.70 8.20
C TRP A 111 6.71 1.33 9.58
N SER A 112 7.01 2.61 9.76
CA SER A 112 6.73 3.33 11.00
C SER A 112 5.23 3.44 11.25
N LYS A 113 4.46 3.71 10.19
CA LYS A 113 2.99 3.74 10.24
C LYS A 113 2.39 2.36 10.51
N LEU A 114 2.93 1.30 9.89
CA LEU A 114 2.51 -0.06 10.20
C LEU A 114 2.81 -0.43 11.66
N ARG A 115 3.96 -0.01 12.21
CA ARG A 115 4.29 -0.21 13.63
C ARG A 115 3.26 0.45 14.53
N TRP A 116 2.93 1.69 14.23
CA TRP A 116 1.88 2.43 14.94
C TRP A 116 0.56 1.67 14.93
N TYR A 117 0.08 1.24 13.76
CA TYR A 117 -1.17 0.50 13.65
C TYR A 117 -1.15 -0.83 14.41
N THR A 118 -0.05 -1.60 14.35
CA THR A 118 0.07 -2.83 15.15
C THR A 118 0.04 -2.56 16.66
N GLY A 119 0.59 -1.43 17.11
CA GLY A 119 0.56 -1.04 18.53
C GLY A 119 -0.82 -0.60 19.00
N VAL A 120 -1.51 0.21 18.20
CA VAL A 120 -2.88 0.66 18.47
C VAL A 120 -3.86 -0.50 18.44
N ASP A 121 -3.74 -1.42 17.49
CA ASP A 121 -4.61 -2.59 17.38
C ASP A 121 -4.44 -3.56 18.56
N ALA A 122 -3.20 -3.80 19.00
CA ALA A 122 -2.91 -4.58 20.21
C ALA A 122 -3.52 -3.94 21.46
N ALA A 123 -3.42 -2.62 21.60
CA ALA A 123 -4.04 -1.90 22.72
C ALA A 123 -5.58 -1.95 22.65
N ALA A 124 -6.16 -1.83 21.45
CA ALA A 124 -7.60 -1.96 21.23
C ALA A 124 -8.11 -3.36 21.62
N HIS A 125 -7.34 -4.41 21.35
CA HIS A 125 -7.65 -5.77 21.79
C HIS A 125 -7.72 -5.88 23.32
N ARG A 126 -6.78 -5.27 24.06
CA ARG A 126 -6.80 -5.25 25.55
C ARG A 126 -8.02 -4.51 26.12
N LEU A 127 -8.49 -3.50 25.42
CA LEU A 127 -9.68 -2.73 25.79
C LEU A 127 -10.99 -3.43 25.41
N GLY A 128 -10.95 -4.59 24.76
CA GLY A 128 -12.14 -5.32 24.32
C GLY A 128 -12.82 -4.77 23.06
N LEU A 129 -12.22 -3.78 22.39
CA LEU A 129 -12.83 -3.10 21.24
C LEU A 129 -13.06 -4.04 20.04
N HIS A 130 -12.24 -5.08 19.90
CA HIS A 130 -12.43 -6.11 18.86
C HIS A 130 -13.77 -6.84 19.00
N ALA A 131 -14.21 -7.10 20.24
CA ALA A 131 -15.49 -7.75 20.50
C ALA A 131 -16.67 -6.77 20.36
N GLU A 132 -16.45 -5.49 20.66
CA GLU A 132 -17.46 -4.44 20.55
C GLU A 132 -17.75 -4.03 19.10
N ASP A 133 -16.72 -4.01 18.25
CA ASP A 133 -16.81 -3.57 16.86
C ASP A 133 -15.99 -4.49 15.91
N PRO A 134 -16.50 -5.70 15.62
CA PRO A 134 -15.78 -6.67 14.78
C PRO A 134 -15.49 -6.18 13.37
N THR A 135 -16.39 -5.39 12.77
CA THR A 135 -16.22 -4.84 11.41
C THR A 135 -15.04 -3.86 11.35
N THR A 136 -14.87 -3.01 12.37
CA THR A 136 -13.68 -2.16 12.47
C THR A 136 -12.43 -3.01 12.65
N ALA A 137 -12.48 -4.07 13.46
CA ALA A 137 -11.34 -4.97 13.67
C ALA A 137 -10.87 -5.64 12.36
N GLU A 138 -11.80 -6.20 11.59
CA GLU A 138 -11.53 -6.79 10.27
C GLU A 138 -10.92 -5.77 9.31
N SER A 139 -11.46 -4.54 9.31
CA SER A 139 -10.94 -3.45 8.47
C SER A 139 -9.51 -3.07 8.85
N VAL A 140 -9.19 -2.99 10.15
CA VAL A 140 -7.81 -2.71 10.61
C VAL A 140 -6.86 -3.85 10.23
N GLU A 141 -7.26 -5.11 10.40
CA GLU A 141 -6.46 -6.27 10.00
C GLU A 141 -6.18 -6.25 8.49
N PHE A 142 -7.21 -5.98 7.67
CA PHE A 142 -7.08 -5.83 6.23
C PHE A 142 -6.08 -4.72 5.86
N VAL A 143 -6.22 -3.52 6.42
CA VAL A 143 -5.33 -2.38 6.15
C VAL A 143 -3.88 -2.71 6.50
N MET A 144 -3.64 -3.29 7.68
CA MET A 144 -2.29 -3.68 8.10
C MET A 144 -1.69 -4.74 7.18
N ALA A 145 -2.48 -5.75 6.79
CA ALA A 145 -2.06 -6.81 5.89
C ALA A 145 -1.71 -6.24 4.49
N ALA A 146 -2.54 -5.37 3.94
CA ALA A 146 -2.31 -4.68 2.68
C ALA A 146 -1.03 -3.83 2.72
N MET A 147 -0.88 -2.98 3.75
CA MET A 147 0.33 -2.17 3.98
C MET A 147 1.59 -3.02 4.05
N TRP A 148 1.55 -4.12 4.81
CA TRP A 148 2.69 -5.04 4.94
C TRP A 148 3.04 -5.66 3.59
N ARG A 149 2.06 -6.22 2.87
CA ARG A 149 2.28 -6.88 1.56
C ARG A 149 2.89 -5.90 0.56
N ARG A 150 2.30 -4.72 0.43
CA ARG A 150 2.78 -3.66 -0.45
C ARG A 150 4.19 -3.22 -0.09
N SER A 151 4.47 -2.95 1.19
CA SER A 151 5.79 -2.49 1.64
C SER A 151 6.88 -3.55 1.41
N VAL A 152 6.56 -4.83 1.61
CA VAL A 152 7.46 -5.94 1.24
C VAL A 152 7.71 -5.96 -0.27
N ALA A 153 6.66 -5.85 -1.09
CA ALA A 153 6.79 -5.87 -2.55
C ALA A 153 7.64 -4.69 -3.05
N ALA A 154 7.38 -3.48 -2.55
CA ALA A 154 8.11 -2.27 -2.89
C ALA A 154 9.59 -2.38 -2.47
N ALA A 155 9.88 -2.84 -1.25
CA ALA A 155 11.26 -3.05 -0.79
C ALA A 155 12.01 -4.07 -1.66
N ARG A 156 11.37 -5.18 -2.05
CA ARG A 156 11.98 -6.18 -2.95
C ARG A 156 12.24 -5.60 -4.33
N LEU A 157 11.28 -4.87 -4.88
CA LEU A 157 11.39 -4.26 -6.20
C LEU A 157 12.48 -3.17 -6.23
N ALA A 158 12.64 -2.42 -5.13
CA ALA A 158 13.71 -1.45 -4.92
C ALA A 158 15.10 -2.09 -4.69
N GLY A 159 15.16 -3.43 -4.60
CA GLY A 159 16.40 -4.16 -4.33
C GLY A 159 16.96 -3.91 -2.93
N VAL A 160 16.09 -3.73 -1.93
CA VAL A 160 16.50 -3.65 -0.52
C VAL A 160 17.18 -4.96 -0.13
N SER A 161 18.42 -4.88 0.36
CA SER A 161 19.21 -6.06 0.71
C SER A 161 20.30 -5.77 1.75
N GLY A 162 21.01 -6.80 2.20
CA GLY A 162 22.12 -6.65 3.15
C GLY A 162 21.65 -6.10 4.50
N ALA A 163 22.20 -4.95 4.91
CA ALA A 163 21.87 -4.28 6.18
C ALA A 163 20.65 -3.34 6.10
N GLU A 164 20.16 -3.04 4.90
CA GLU A 164 19.03 -2.11 4.71
C GLU A 164 17.73 -2.58 5.38
N PRO A 165 17.33 -3.87 5.30
CA PRO A 165 16.17 -4.40 6.05
C PRO A 165 16.16 -4.01 7.53
N LYS A 166 17.30 -4.21 8.22
CA LYS A 166 17.45 -3.88 9.65
C LYS A 166 17.33 -2.38 9.90
N THR A 167 17.69 -1.55 8.94
CA THR A 167 17.61 -0.08 9.04
C THR A 167 16.20 0.45 8.72
N LEU A 168 15.39 -0.32 7.98
CA LEU A 168 14.03 0.05 7.62
C LEU A 168 13.02 -0.35 8.70
N TRP A 169 13.04 -1.61 9.14
CA TRP A 169 12.05 -2.14 10.09
C TRP A 169 12.65 -2.77 11.36
N GLY A 170 13.97 -2.75 11.52
CA GLY A 170 14.60 -3.26 12.74
C GLY A 170 14.48 -4.77 12.93
N ASP A 171 14.61 -5.19 14.19
CA ASP A 171 14.30 -6.55 14.64
C ASP A 171 12.90 -6.61 15.27
N THR A 172 12.28 -7.79 15.25
CA THR A 172 10.94 -8.02 15.79
C THR A 172 10.83 -7.60 17.26
N GLY A 173 11.85 -7.84 18.08
CA GLY A 173 11.82 -7.46 19.50
C GLY A 173 11.83 -5.94 19.70
N ALA A 174 12.65 -5.22 18.95
CA ALA A 174 12.68 -3.75 18.96
C ALA A 174 11.36 -3.16 18.46
N TRP A 175 10.77 -3.75 17.40
CA TRP A 175 9.44 -3.35 16.92
C TRP A 175 8.39 -3.50 18.01
N VAL A 176 8.30 -4.68 18.63
CA VAL A 176 7.32 -5.00 19.67
C VAL A 176 7.42 -4.03 20.85
N ARG A 177 8.62 -3.84 21.40
CA ARG A 177 8.85 -2.92 22.53
C ARG A 177 8.51 -1.48 22.17
N ALA A 178 8.90 -1.01 21.00
CA ALA A 178 8.60 0.36 20.57
C ALA A 178 7.09 0.57 20.37
N ALA A 179 6.41 -0.36 19.69
CA ALA A 179 4.98 -0.27 19.48
C ALA A 179 4.18 -0.32 20.80
N ALA A 180 4.56 -1.21 21.72
CA ALA A 180 3.97 -1.29 23.05
C ALA A 180 4.20 0.00 23.86
N ALA A 181 5.42 0.54 23.85
CA ALA A 181 5.74 1.78 24.55
C ALA A 181 4.99 2.99 23.97
N ASP A 182 4.85 3.06 22.64
CA ASP A 182 4.12 4.11 21.95
C ASP A 182 2.61 4.05 22.28
N SER A 183 2.00 2.86 22.27
CA SER A 183 0.56 2.69 22.53
C SER A 183 0.18 2.77 24.01
N ALA A 184 1.05 2.35 24.93
CA ALA A 184 0.81 2.44 26.38
C ALA A 184 0.71 3.88 26.90
N ARG A 185 1.17 4.88 26.14
CA ARG A 185 1.07 6.30 26.47
C ARG A 185 -0.27 6.93 26.12
N LEU A 186 -1.13 6.21 25.40
CA LEU A 186 -2.43 6.71 24.96
C LEU A 186 -3.50 6.34 25.97
N ASP A 187 -4.43 7.27 26.22
CA ASP A 187 -5.65 6.94 26.95
C ASP A 187 -6.61 6.08 26.09
N PRO A 188 -7.60 5.40 26.71
CA PRO A 188 -8.53 4.53 25.99
C PRO A 188 -9.33 5.24 24.89
N ALA A 189 -9.71 6.51 25.08
CA ALA A 189 -10.47 7.25 24.08
C ALA A 189 -9.61 7.52 22.84
N ARG A 190 -8.33 7.85 23.06
CA ARG A 190 -7.35 8.05 21.99
C ARG A 190 -7.05 6.76 21.24
N ILE A 191 -6.88 5.63 21.94
CA ILE A 191 -6.71 4.31 21.31
C ILE A 191 -7.92 4.00 20.41
N SER A 192 -9.14 4.18 20.94
CA SER A 192 -10.37 3.93 20.19
C SER A 192 -10.50 4.82 18.94
N ALA A 193 -10.12 6.09 19.05
CA ALA A 193 -10.13 7.03 17.92
C ALA A 193 -9.11 6.68 16.84
N GLU A 194 -7.87 6.39 17.25
CA GLU A 194 -6.78 6.01 16.34
C GLU A 194 -7.04 4.67 15.65
N TRP A 195 -7.59 3.71 16.37
CA TRP A 195 -7.96 2.40 15.83
C TRP A 195 -9.04 2.52 14.74
N ARG A 196 -10.10 3.28 15.01
CA ARG A 196 -11.13 3.59 13.99
C ARG A 196 -10.57 4.44 12.84
N SER A 197 -9.58 5.29 13.10
CA SER A 197 -8.90 6.04 12.04
C SER A 197 -8.06 5.13 11.15
N ALA A 198 -7.41 4.10 11.71
CA ALA A 198 -6.69 3.10 10.94
C ALA A 198 -7.63 2.31 10.03
N ALA A 199 -8.80 1.90 10.53
CA ALA A 199 -9.84 1.22 9.75
C ALA A 199 -10.32 2.03 8.54
N ARG A 200 -10.44 3.35 8.70
CA ARG A 200 -10.86 4.29 7.65
C ARG A 200 -9.70 4.89 6.87
N SER A 201 -8.49 4.34 7.02
CA SER A 201 -7.31 4.87 6.33
C SER A 201 -7.60 4.87 4.82
N PRO A 202 -7.61 6.04 4.14
CA PRO A 202 -7.95 6.11 2.72
C PRO A 202 -6.98 5.28 1.87
N TYR A 203 -5.76 5.11 2.37
CA TYR A 203 -4.70 4.32 1.75
C TYR A 203 -4.90 2.80 1.85
N GLY A 204 -5.83 2.32 2.69
CA GLY A 204 -6.05 0.90 2.90
C GLY A 204 -6.41 0.15 1.61
N TRP A 205 -7.31 0.76 0.84
CA TRP A 205 -7.74 0.24 -0.45
C TRP A 205 -6.63 0.30 -1.51
N ASP A 206 -5.92 1.44 -1.59
CA ASP A 206 -4.80 1.61 -2.52
C ASP A 206 -3.69 0.59 -2.26
N TYR A 207 -3.30 0.38 -1.00
CA TYR A 207 -2.32 -0.64 -0.64
C TYR A 207 -2.81 -2.06 -0.95
N GLY A 208 -4.12 -2.31 -0.84
CA GLY A 208 -4.74 -3.58 -1.21
C GLY A 208 -4.54 -3.88 -2.69
N TRP A 209 -4.91 -2.94 -3.56
CA TRP A 209 -4.71 -3.07 -5.00
C TRP A 209 -3.23 -3.19 -5.37
N GLU A 210 -2.34 -2.41 -4.75
CA GLU A 210 -0.90 -2.52 -5.01
C GLU A 210 -0.34 -3.88 -4.61
N ALA A 211 -0.85 -4.47 -3.51
CA ALA A 211 -0.47 -5.80 -3.06
C ALA A 211 -1.01 -6.93 -3.95
N ILE A 212 -2.20 -6.75 -4.54
CA ILE A 212 -2.78 -7.65 -5.55
C ILE A 212 -1.96 -7.57 -6.83
N ALA A 213 -1.76 -6.36 -7.35
CA ALA A 213 -0.98 -6.10 -8.55
C ALA A 213 0.45 -6.63 -8.45
N ALA A 214 1.08 -6.53 -7.28
CA ALA A 214 2.38 -7.14 -7.01
C ALA A 214 2.36 -8.66 -7.19
N ASP A 215 1.33 -9.34 -6.65
CA ASP A 215 1.23 -10.80 -6.69
C ASP A 215 0.92 -11.30 -8.11
N GLU A 216 0.05 -10.60 -8.84
CA GLU A 216 -0.25 -10.90 -10.24
C GLU A 216 0.95 -10.64 -11.17
N ALA A 217 1.73 -9.58 -10.92
CA ALA A 217 3.04 -9.38 -11.54
C ALA A 217 4.09 -10.41 -11.07
N GLY A 218 3.70 -11.34 -10.18
CA GLY A 218 4.49 -12.41 -9.62
C GLY A 218 5.69 -11.92 -8.83
N ILE A 219 5.58 -10.76 -8.18
CA ILE A 219 6.50 -10.26 -7.15
C ILE A 219 6.19 -11.00 -5.85
N ARG A 220 6.56 -12.29 -5.83
CA ARG A 220 6.29 -13.14 -4.67
C ARG A 220 6.95 -12.60 -3.41
N LEU A 221 6.21 -12.58 -2.30
CA LEU A 221 6.64 -12.10 -0.98
C LEU A 221 7.51 -13.12 -0.22
N THR A 222 7.96 -14.18 -0.88
CA THR A 222 8.68 -15.29 -0.26
C THR A 222 10.08 -14.89 0.20
N ARG A 223 10.50 -15.47 1.33
CA ARG A 223 11.86 -15.31 1.86
C ARG A 223 12.87 -15.77 0.81
N THR A 224 13.88 -14.94 0.58
CA THR A 224 15.05 -15.31 -0.23
C THR A 224 16.30 -15.17 0.62
N ARG A 225 17.41 -15.72 0.14
CA ARG A 225 18.72 -15.55 0.79
C ARG A 225 19.09 -14.06 0.94
N ALA A 226 18.62 -13.21 0.03
CA ALA A 226 18.96 -11.78 -0.01
C ALA A 226 17.96 -10.88 0.75
N PHE A 227 16.77 -11.40 1.07
CA PHE A 227 15.67 -10.63 1.63
C PHE A 227 14.80 -11.48 2.56
N THR A 228 14.70 -11.08 3.83
CA THR A 228 13.76 -11.67 4.78
C THR A 228 12.70 -10.62 5.13
N PRO A 229 11.42 -10.86 4.81
CA PRO A 229 10.35 -9.94 5.19
C PRO A 229 10.23 -9.85 6.72
N PRO A 230 9.72 -8.74 7.26
CA PRO A 230 9.42 -8.65 8.69
C PRO A 230 8.29 -9.61 9.06
N THR A 231 8.19 -9.91 10.36
CA THR A 231 7.07 -10.66 10.96
C THR A 231 5.72 -10.09 10.49
N ARG A 232 4.73 -10.97 10.27
CA ARG A 232 3.41 -10.55 9.77
C ARG A 232 2.69 -9.68 10.82
N PRO A 233 1.81 -8.74 10.42
CA PRO A 233 1.15 -7.83 11.35
C PRO A 233 0.37 -8.54 12.45
N ARG A 234 -0.40 -9.59 12.13
CA ARG A 234 -1.17 -10.36 13.12
C ARG A 234 -0.28 -10.99 14.20
N GLU A 235 0.89 -11.52 13.81
CA GLU A 235 1.87 -12.05 14.76
C GLU A 235 2.50 -10.93 15.59
N LEU A 236 2.80 -9.77 14.99
CA LEU A 236 3.29 -8.59 15.71
C LEU A 236 2.27 -8.11 16.74
N VAL A 237 0.99 -8.02 16.38
CA VAL A 237 -0.10 -7.64 17.30
C VAL A 237 -0.15 -8.59 18.49
N ALA A 238 -0.12 -9.91 18.27
CA ALA A 238 -0.11 -10.89 19.37
C ALA A 238 1.10 -10.73 20.31
N LEU A 239 2.29 -10.47 19.75
CA LEU A 239 3.50 -10.21 20.54
C LEU A 239 3.42 -8.89 21.32
N ILE A 240 2.87 -7.84 20.71
CA ILE A 240 2.68 -6.53 21.35
C ILE A 240 1.65 -6.62 22.47
N THR A 241 0.53 -7.33 22.27
CA THR A 241 -0.46 -7.57 23.33
C THR A 241 0.19 -8.26 24.53
N THR A 242 1.03 -9.27 24.28
CA THR A 242 1.79 -9.96 25.34
C THR A 242 2.73 -9.02 26.09
N GLU A 243 3.44 -8.15 25.36
CA GLU A 243 4.34 -7.14 25.96
C GLU A 243 3.57 -6.10 26.77
N LEU A 244 2.39 -5.68 26.31
CA LEU A 244 1.53 -4.75 27.01
C LEU A 244 0.93 -5.36 28.30
N ASP A 245 0.68 -6.66 28.32
CA ASP A 245 0.19 -7.39 29.50
C ASP A 245 1.26 -7.63 30.56
N THR A 246 2.54 -7.75 30.16
CA THR A 246 3.65 -7.91 31.09
C THR A 246 4.13 -6.57 31.67
N ALA A 247 3.87 -5.46 30.98
CA ALA A 247 4.07 -4.11 31.49
C ALA A 247 2.99 -3.78 32.54
N GLU A 248 3.23 -4.17 33.79
CA GLU A 248 2.41 -3.83 34.96
C GLU A 248 1.97 -2.35 34.97
N PRO A 249 0.70 -2.02 35.31
CA PRO A 249 0.18 -0.63 35.32
C PRO A 249 0.84 0.33 36.32
N GLY A 250 1.82 -0.12 37.12
CA GLY A 250 2.25 0.55 38.35
C GLY A 250 3.62 1.25 38.35
N ALA A 251 4.43 1.15 37.29
CA ALA A 251 5.80 1.69 37.32
C ALA A 251 5.95 3.10 36.73
N GLY A 252 5.03 3.55 35.87
CA GLY A 252 5.14 4.83 35.15
C GLY A 252 4.75 6.07 35.96
N THR A 253 3.74 5.94 36.84
CA THR A 253 3.22 7.09 37.61
C THR A 253 4.18 7.60 38.69
N ALA A 254 5.14 6.77 39.13
CA ALA A 254 6.16 7.19 40.10
C ALA A 254 7.36 7.91 39.46
N ILE A 255 7.61 7.72 38.15
CA ILE A 255 8.73 8.34 37.44
C ILE A 255 8.28 9.63 36.74
N ASP A 256 7.06 9.68 36.19
CA ASP A 256 6.53 10.89 35.55
C ASP A 256 6.20 12.02 36.55
N ALA A 257 6.05 11.71 37.84
CA ALA A 257 5.94 12.73 38.89
C ALA A 257 7.31 13.34 39.28
N ALA A 258 8.43 12.75 38.86
CA ALA A 258 9.79 13.19 39.21
C ALA A 258 10.50 13.99 38.12
N ASP A 259 10.01 14.00 36.88
CA ASP A 259 10.71 14.62 35.73
C ASP A 259 9.84 15.62 34.92
N LEU A 260 9.12 16.51 35.61
CA LEU A 260 8.50 17.70 35.00
C LEU A 260 9.35 18.96 35.21
N GLY A 261 10.61 18.87 34.80
CA GLY A 261 11.58 19.96 34.99
C GLY A 261 12.64 20.05 33.90
N GLY A 262 12.32 19.92 32.60
CA GLY A 262 13.36 20.16 31.60
C GLY A 262 12.97 20.00 30.13
N ALA A 263 12.94 21.14 29.44
CA ALA A 263 13.19 21.31 28.00
C ALA A 263 12.10 20.84 27.01
N ALA A 264 11.21 21.77 26.70
CA ALA A 264 10.72 21.93 25.33
C ALA A 264 11.93 22.02 24.38
N ARG A 265 12.00 21.12 23.40
CA ARG A 265 12.90 21.24 22.26
C ARG A 265 12.07 21.49 21.00
N ASP A 266 12.29 22.66 20.44
CA ASP A 266 11.85 23.10 19.12
C ASP A 266 12.21 22.06 18.05
N LEU A 267 11.22 21.71 17.24
CA LEU A 267 11.44 21.05 15.95
C LEU A 267 11.87 22.12 14.93
N PRO A 268 12.97 21.92 14.18
CA PRO A 268 13.40 22.89 13.17
C PRO A 268 12.47 22.86 11.94
N GLY A 269 12.18 24.06 11.43
CA GLY A 269 11.30 24.30 10.29
C GLY A 269 11.81 23.69 8.97
N ASN A 270 10.86 23.16 8.19
CA ASN A 270 11.07 22.68 6.84
C ASN A 270 11.11 23.84 5.83
N ASP A 271 12.16 23.83 5.01
CA ASP A 271 12.38 24.67 3.82
C ASP A 271 11.56 24.12 2.62
N PRO A 272 10.71 24.92 1.95
CA PRO A 272 9.69 24.42 1.02
C PRO A 272 10.13 24.14 -0.44
N THR A 273 11.41 23.89 -0.76
CA THR A 273 11.87 23.87 -2.18
C THR A 273 12.47 22.56 -2.72
N SER A 274 12.15 21.39 -2.16
CA SER A 274 12.44 20.09 -2.82
C SER A 274 11.32 19.08 -2.61
N GLN A 275 10.29 19.15 -3.45
CA GLN A 275 9.20 18.17 -3.50
C GLN A 275 9.67 16.89 -4.22
N ALA A 276 9.98 15.86 -3.46
CA ALA A 276 9.70 14.49 -3.90
C ALA A 276 8.20 14.27 -3.72
N THR A 277 7.52 13.82 -4.78
CA THR A 277 6.07 13.59 -4.79
C THR A 277 5.70 12.39 -3.93
N PHE A 278 5.54 12.64 -2.62
CA PHE A 278 4.81 11.80 -1.70
C PHE A 278 3.75 12.67 -1.02
N SER A 279 2.53 12.13 -0.93
CA SER A 279 1.27 12.84 -0.65
C SER A 279 0.80 13.76 -1.79
N HIS A 280 -0.24 13.29 -2.49
CA HIS A 280 -0.87 13.96 -3.62
C HIS A 280 -1.28 15.40 -3.30
N ALA A 281 -0.72 16.35 -4.04
CA ALA A 281 -1.48 17.53 -4.43
C ALA A 281 -2.64 17.02 -5.30
N SER A 282 -3.87 17.18 -4.84
CA SER A 282 -5.06 16.99 -5.66
C SER A 282 -4.98 17.90 -6.87
N ALA A 283 -4.67 17.36 -8.04
CA ALA A 283 -5.13 17.98 -9.27
C ALA A 283 -6.63 17.69 -9.37
N PRO A 284 -7.48 18.70 -9.66
CA PRO A 284 -8.89 18.46 -9.91
C PRO A 284 -9.00 17.67 -11.22
N HIS A 285 -9.21 16.36 -11.12
CA HIS A 285 -9.77 15.60 -12.22
C HIS A 285 -11.22 16.05 -12.38
N ALA A 286 -11.49 16.75 -13.48
CA ALA A 286 -12.85 16.92 -13.96
C ALA A 286 -13.45 15.51 -14.11
N PRO A 287 -14.62 15.22 -13.50
CA PRO A 287 -15.31 13.99 -13.79
C PRO A 287 -15.59 13.94 -15.29
N ILE A 288 -15.34 12.80 -15.92
CA ILE A 288 -15.95 12.50 -17.22
C ILE A 288 -17.43 12.35 -16.91
N THR A 289 -18.20 13.43 -17.05
CA THR A 289 -19.65 13.39 -16.99
C THR A 289 -20.12 12.64 -18.23
N VAL A 290 -20.56 11.40 -18.03
CA VAL A 290 -21.54 10.77 -18.90
C VAL A 290 -22.91 11.32 -18.48
N GLU A 291 -23.16 12.59 -18.78
CA GLU A 291 -24.52 13.15 -18.72
C GLU A 291 -25.30 12.58 -19.90
N ASN A 292 -26.09 11.54 -19.62
CA ASN A 292 -27.45 11.27 -20.12
C ASN A 292 -27.74 9.77 -20.05
N LEU A 293 -28.06 9.29 -18.84
CA LEU A 293 -28.88 8.10 -18.63
C LEU A 293 -29.54 8.21 -17.25
N GLU A 294 -30.41 9.21 -17.11
CA GLU A 294 -31.44 9.18 -16.08
C GLU A 294 -32.48 8.10 -16.43
N ASN A 295 -33.01 7.49 -15.37
CA ASN A 295 -34.04 6.46 -15.29
C ASN A 295 -33.58 5.02 -15.55
N ASP A 296 -33.18 4.34 -14.48
CA ASP A 296 -34.06 3.33 -13.87
C ASP A 296 -33.60 2.97 -12.45
N THR A 297 -34.48 3.12 -11.47
CA THR A 297 -34.24 2.75 -10.07
C THR A 297 -34.45 1.25 -9.90
N GLY A 298 -33.36 0.48 -9.86
CA GLY A 298 -33.34 -0.92 -9.46
C GLY A 298 -32.37 -1.14 -8.30
N THR A 299 -32.92 -1.36 -7.10
CA THR A 299 -32.20 -1.86 -5.93
C THR A 299 -31.30 -3.04 -6.31
N THR A 300 -29.98 -2.86 -6.22
CA THR A 300 -29.02 -3.96 -6.39
C THR A 300 -28.44 -4.29 -5.01
N GLU A 301 -28.74 -5.50 -4.58
CA GLU A 301 -28.24 -6.15 -3.37
C GLU A 301 -26.73 -6.36 -3.51
N PHE A 302 -25.98 -5.98 -2.48
CA PHE A 302 -24.51 -6.08 -2.45
C PHE A 302 -24.13 -7.56 -2.34
N ILE A 303 -23.61 -8.14 -3.41
CA ILE A 303 -23.04 -9.50 -3.37
C ILE A 303 -21.64 -9.38 -2.76
N GLN A 304 -21.49 -9.88 -1.53
CA GLN A 304 -20.17 -10.13 -0.95
C GLN A 304 -19.46 -11.23 -1.76
N PRO A 305 -18.17 -11.08 -2.10
CA PRO A 305 -17.43 -12.19 -2.68
C PRO A 305 -17.24 -13.28 -1.61
N ASP A 306 -17.68 -14.49 -1.98
CA ASP A 306 -17.64 -15.72 -1.19
C ASP A 306 -16.29 -16.00 -0.52
N ASP A 307 -16.39 -16.46 0.72
CA ASP A 307 -15.35 -17.07 1.53
C ASP A 307 -14.70 -18.27 0.81
N GLY A 308 -13.40 -18.19 0.54
CA GLY A 308 -12.68 -19.27 -0.17
C GLY A 308 -11.17 -19.27 -0.02
N TYR A 309 -10.71 -19.73 1.14
CA TYR A 309 -9.39 -20.35 1.39
C TYR A 309 -8.11 -19.55 1.05
N TRP A 310 -7.48 -18.93 2.05
CA TRP A 310 -6.02 -18.80 2.14
C TRP A 310 -5.53 -18.93 3.58
N LEU A 311 -5.09 -20.15 3.94
CA LEU A 311 -4.17 -20.42 5.06
C LEU A 311 -2.72 -20.30 4.55
#